data_AF-A0A432YEN9-F1
#
_entry.id   AF-A0A432YEN9-F1
#
_cell.length_a   1.000
_cell.length_b   1.000
_cell.length_c   1.000
_cell.angle_alpha   90.00
_cell.angle_beta   90.00
_cell.angle_gamma   90.00
#
_symmetry.space_group_name_H-M   'P 1'
#
loop_
_entity.id
_entity.type
_entity.pdbx_description
1 polymer ?
#
loop_
_entity_poly.entity_id
_entity_poly.type
_entity_poly.pdbx_seq_one_letter_code
_entity_poly.pdbx_strand_id
1 'polypeptide(L)'
;MARVVTKPDTLNQLNQDFEQQVLTVPVFLNSVPKCGTHLIRNIFRMFVPVNQQYHDTFIQIPVLRQHVGAFNYLQPKLSWGHLLFSDESAMALRKAQHLVVVRDPYDWVLARARFFLSDNFQGNLEHLKSGQINLEEILNMMIFGIHEKVPSLSDIYTHNAAAWLGTGTKLVRFEELKHHVQNLESDDAEQYFRELLSVLQLREFPTDWRERVRVGSDREQSGTYRDNLTNTAFTLPDQLPEQQRKLVDYAAPGLRNLLGYCD
;
A
#
# COMPACT_ATOMS: atom_id res chain seq x y z
N MET A 1 -14.53 9.37 -15.13
CA MET A 1 -13.43 8.47 -14.73
C MET A 1 -12.52 9.26 -13.80
N ALA A 2 -12.13 8.72 -12.64
CA ALA A 2 -11.27 9.46 -11.71
C ALA A 2 -9.85 9.62 -12.28
N ARG A 3 -9.23 10.79 -12.12
CA ARG A 3 -7.86 11.08 -12.59
C ARG A 3 -6.97 11.44 -11.40
N VAL A 4 -5.75 10.92 -11.37
CA VAL A 4 -4.71 11.21 -10.36
C VAL A 4 -3.47 11.73 -11.08
N VAL A 5 -2.92 12.88 -10.65
CA VAL A 5 -1.71 13.50 -11.22
C VAL A 5 -0.53 13.29 -10.26
N THR A 6 0.62 12.81 -10.75
CA THR A 6 1.83 12.54 -9.94
C THR A 6 3.11 13.03 -10.62
N LYS A 7 4.17 13.27 -9.83
CA LYS A 7 5.53 13.61 -10.33
C LYS A 7 6.15 12.49 -11.20
N PRO A 8 7.15 12.79 -12.05
CA PRO A 8 7.89 11.80 -12.84
C PRO A 8 8.66 10.81 -11.94
N ASP A 9 8.69 9.54 -12.32
CA ASP A 9 9.38 8.44 -11.61
C ASP A 9 10.81 8.29 -12.13
N THR A 10 11.83 8.64 -11.34
CA THR A 10 13.26 8.52 -11.73
C THR A 10 13.92 7.27 -11.16
N LEU A 11 13.19 6.43 -10.44
CA LEU A 11 13.76 5.33 -9.66
C LEU A 11 14.37 4.22 -10.53
N ASN A 12 13.90 4.05 -11.78
CA ASN A 12 14.50 3.11 -12.73
C ASN A 12 15.93 3.50 -13.14
N GLN A 13 16.26 4.79 -13.13
CA GLN A 13 17.62 5.25 -13.43
C GLN A 13 18.54 4.96 -12.24
N LEU A 14 18.10 5.34 -11.03
CA LEU A 14 18.83 5.07 -9.78
C LEU A 14 19.00 3.57 -9.51
N ASN A 15 18.08 2.72 -9.96
CA ASN A 15 18.18 1.27 -9.83
C ASN A 15 19.44 0.69 -10.50
N GLN A 16 19.91 1.32 -11.58
CA GLN A 16 21.07 0.87 -12.35
C GLN A 16 22.39 1.02 -11.59
N ASP A 17 22.41 1.86 -10.55
CA ASP A 17 23.59 2.09 -9.71
C ASP A 17 23.86 0.93 -8.74
N PHE A 18 22.96 -0.06 -8.69
CA PHE A 18 23.00 -1.17 -7.75
C PHE A 18 23.08 -2.51 -8.49
N GLU A 19 23.90 -3.45 -7.97
CA GLU A 19 23.93 -4.81 -8.50
C GLU A 19 22.60 -5.51 -8.22
N GLN A 20 21.93 -6.03 -9.25
CA GLN A 20 20.61 -6.63 -9.10
C GLN A 20 20.67 -8.15 -9.20
N GLN A 21 19.89 -8.84 -8.37
CA GLN A 21 19.70 -10.29 -8.47
C GLN A 21 18.38 -10.58 -9.18
N VAL A 22 18.41 -11.52 -10.12
CA VAL A 22 17.20 -11.89 -10.87
C VAL A 22 16.18 -12.59 -9.99
N LEU A 23 14.91 -12.22 -10.14
CA LEU A 23 13.81 -12.95 -9.52
C LEU A 23 13.65 -14.32 -10.16
N THR A 24 13.52 -15.33 -9.31
CA THR A 24 13.26 -16.73 -9.69
C THR A 24 11.79 -17.11 -9.55
N VAL A 25 11.02 -16.31 -8.80
CA VAL A 25 9.58 -16.47 -8.59
C VAL A 25 8.88 -15.11 -8.74
N PRO A 26 7.64 -15.07 -9.26
CA PRO A 26 6.87 -13.83 -9.29
C PRO A 26 6.63 -13.33 -7.86
N VAL A 27 6.70 -12.02 -7.66
CA VAL A 27 6.43 -11.39 -6.37
C VAL A 27 5.34 -10.35 -6.56
N PHE A 28 4.28 -10.44 -5.77
CA PHE A 28 3.18 -9.50 -5.78
C PHE A 28 3.08 -8.72 -4.47
N LEU A 29 3.24 -7.41 -4.59
CA LEU A 29 3.04 -6.45 -3.51
C LEU A 29 1.57 -6.04 -3.47
N ASN A 30 0.75 -6.81 -2.75
CA ASN A 30 -0.63 -6.43 -2.52
C ASN A 30 -0.73 -5.45 -1.35
N SER A 31 -1.75 -4.62 -1.36
CA SER A 31 -1.97 -3.68 -0.27
C SER A 31 -3.42 -3.26 -0.20
N VAL A 32 -3.89 -2.96 1.00
CA VAL A 32 -5.10 -2.18 1.18
C VAL A 32 -4.84 -0.77 0.60
N PRO A 33 -5.73 -0.21 -0.24
CA PRO A 33 -5.57 1.14 -0.78
C PRO A 33 -5.22 2.14 0.31
N LYS A 34 -4.25 3.04 0.05
CA LYS A 34 -3.74 4.05 1.00
C LYS A 34 -2.88 3.52 2.16
N CYS A 35 -2.49 2.24 2.16
CA CYS A 35 -1.56 1.67 3.16
C CYS A 35 -0.07 1.77 2.78
N GLY A 36 0.32 2.66 1.87
CA GLY A 36 1.73 2.89 1.55
C GLY A 36 2.28 2.01 0.41
N THR A 37 1.44 1.62 -0.55
CA THR A 37 1.84 0.82 -1.72
C THR A 37 3.02 1.42 -2.49
N HIS A 38 3.07 2.74 -2.63
CA HIS A 38 4.19 3.41 -3.30
C HIS A 38 5.50 3.25 -2.54
N LEU A 39 5.48 3.34 -1.20
CA LEU A 39 6.67 3.17 -0.36
C LEU A 39 7.24 1.75 -0.52
N ILE A 40 6.41 0.73 -0.29
CA ILE A 40 6.89 -0.65 -0.40
C ILE A 40 7.32 -0.98 -1.82
N ARG A 41 6.59 -0.52 -2.83
CA ARG A 41 6.93 -0.71 -4.24
C ARG A 41 8.29 -0.11 -4.55
N ASN A 42 8.51 1.15 -4.19
CA ASN A 42 9.76 1.84 -4.50
C ASN A 42 10.94 1.19 -3.77
N ILE A 43 10.78 0.80 -2.50
CA ILE A 43 11.80 0.02 -1.79
C ILE A 43 12.12 -1.28 -2.55
N PHE A 44 11.12 -2.10 -2.85
CA PHE A 44 11.33 -3.39 -3.51
C PHE A 44 11.94 -3.26 -4.92
N ARG A 45 11.59 -2.20 -5.66
CA ARG A 45 12.18 -1.92 -6.96
C ARG A 45 13.70 -1.81 -6.87
N MET A 46 14.27 -1.29 -5.78
CA MET A 46 15.72 -1.17 -5.60
C MET A 46 16.46 -2.51 -5.43
N PHE A 47 15.72 -3.61 -5.25
CA PHE A 47 16.26 -4.97 -5.10
C PHE A 47 15.96 -5.87 -6.30
N VAL A 48 15.27 -5.35 -7.33
CA VAL A 48 14.84 -6.14 -8.50
C VAL A 48 15.29 -5.45 -9.80
N PRO A 49 15.87 -6.18 -10.77
CA PRO A 49 16.22 -5.63 -12.06
C PRO A 49 15.04 -4.90 -12.73
N VAL A 50 15.29 -3.73 -13.33
CA VAL A 50 14.25 -2.95 -14.01
C VAL A 50 13.45 -3.78 -15.02
N ASN A 51 14.11 -4.66 -15.77
CA ASN A 51 13.44 -5.52 -16.77
C ASN A 51 12.52 -6.59 -16.15
N GLN A 52 12.59 -6.83 -14.83
CA GLN A 52 11.68 -7.71 -14.08
C GLN A 52 10.64 -6.93 -13.26
N GLN A 53 10.56 -5.60 -13.39
CA GLN A 53 9.50 -4.80 -12.76
C GLN A 53 8.29 -4.68 -13.71
N TYR A 54 7.08 -4.88 -13.17
CA TYR A 54 5.84 -4.81 -13.94
C TYR A 54 5.22 -3.42 -13.89
N HIS A 55 5.43 -2.61 -14.93
CA HIS A 55 5.08 -1.19 -14.93
C HIS A 55 3.70 -0.84 -15.53
N ASP A 56 3.01 -1.78 -16.17
CA ASP A 56 1.82 -1.47 -16.97
C ASP A 56 0.68 -0.87 -16.16
N THR A 57 0.41 -1.40 -14.96
CA THR A 57 -0.69 -0.93 -14.11
C THR A 57 -0.58 -1.40 -12.66
N PHE A 58 -1.39 -0.79 -11.78
CA PHE A 58 -1.74 -1.38 -10.49
C PHE A 58 -2.81 -2.45 -10.69
N ILE A 59 -2.44 -3.71 -10.44
CA ILE A 59 -3.33 -4.85 -10.74
C ILE A 59 -4.50 -4.88 -9.74
N GLN A 60 -5.70 -4.99 -10.27
CA GLN A 60 -6.98 -5.05 -9.55
C GLN A 60 -7.92 -5.99 -10.28
N ILE A 61 -9.01 -6.43 -9.64
CA ILE A 61 -10.00 -7.37 -10.23
C ILE A 61 -10.43 -6.97 -11.65
N PRO A 62 -10.83 -5.71 -11.94
CA PRO A 62 -11.36 -5.36 -13.26
C PRO A 62 -10.36 -5.55 -14.42
N VAL A 63 -9.06 -5.50 -14.11
CA VAL A 63 -7.98 -5.59 -15.11
C VAL A 63 -7.18 -6.89 -14.96
N LEU A 64 -7.48 -7.74 -13.97
CA LEU A 64 -6.69 -8.92 -13.62
C LEU A 64 -6.47 -9.85 -14.81
N ARG A 65 -7.54 -10.16 -15.56
CA ARG A 65 -7.45 -11.06 -16.72
C ARG A 65 -6.49 -10.56 -17.80
N GLN A 66 -6.41 -9.24 -18.01
CA GLN A 66 -5.51 -8.63 -18.99
C GLN A 66 -4.05 -8.63 -18.53
N HIS A 67 -3.82 -8.64 -17.22
CA HIS A 67 -2.49 -8.51 -16.61
C HIS A 67 -2.02 -9.77 -15.88
N VAL A 68 -2.66 -10.92 -16.07
CA VAL A 68 -2.28 -12.20 -15.42
C VAL A 68 -0.85 -12.62 -15.75
N GLY A 69 -0.30 -12.16 -16.88
CA GLY A 69 1.09 -12.37 -17.27
C GLY A 69 2.11 -11.84 -16.26
N ALA A 70 1.74 -10.86 -15.41
CA ALA A 70 2.58 -10.38 -14.31
C ALA A 70 2.90 -11.47 -13.27
N PHE A 71 2.11 -12.55 -13.23
CA PHE A 71 2.28 -13.67 -12.30
C PHE A 71 2.86 -14.92 -12.97
N ASN A 72 3.37 -14.80 -14.20
CA ASN A 72 3.92 -15.92 -14.93
C ASN A 72 5.23 -16.42 -14.29
N TYR A 73 5.22 -17.62 -13.73
CA TYR A 73 6.39 -18.23 -13.10
C TYR A 73 7.56 -18.51 -14.06
N LEU A 74 7.32 -18.58 -15.37
CA LEU A 74 8.39 -18.71 -16.38
C LEU A 74 9.04 -17.37 -16.74
N GLN A 75 8.40 -16.25 -16.38
CA GLN A 75 8.93 -14.90 -16.55
C GLN A 75 8.69 -14.09 -15.27
N PRO A 76 9.37 -14.42 -14.16
CA PRO A 76 9.15 -13.77 -12.88
C PRO A 76 9.22 -12.25 -12.95
N LYS A 77 8.19 -11.60 -12.38
CA LYS A 77 8.12 -10.15 -12.23
C LYS A 77 7.85 -9.74 -10.78
N LEU A 78 8.36 -8.58 -10.41
CA LEU A 78 7.85 -7.79 -9.30
C LEU A 78 6.65 -6.99 -9.79
N SER A 79 5.48 -7.23 -9.21
CA SER A 79 4.24 -6.54 -9.53
C SER A 79 3.54 -6.03 -8.28
N TRP A 80 2.56 -5.13 -8.43
CA TRP A 80 1.90 -4.47 -7.30
C TRP A 80 0.45 -4.12 -7.62
N GLY A 81 -0.37 -3.99 -6.57
CA GLY A 81 -1.79 -3.72 -6.77
C GLY A 81 -2.62 -3.66 -5.50
N HIS A 82 -3.93 -3.72 -5.72
CA HIS A 82 -4.98 -3.73 -4.69
C HIS A 82 -5.95 -4.86 -5.00
N LEU A 83 -5.42 -6.08 -5.07
CA LEU A 83 -6.18 -7.25 -5.48
C LEU A 83 -7.05 -7.74 -4.32
N LEU A 84 -8.35 -7.81 -4.56
CA LEU A 84 -9.30 -8.36 -3.60
C LEU A 84 -9.11 -9.88 -3.50
N PHE A 85 -9.32 -10.44 -2.32
CA PHE A 85 -9.45 -11.89 -2.18
C PHE A 85 -10.71 -12.34 -2.94
N SER A 86 -10.48 -13.15 -3.96
CA SER A 86 -11.49 -13.77 -4.81
C SER A 86 -10.93 -15.07 -5.38
N ASP A 87 -11.79 -15.88 -5.97
CA ASP A 87 -11.41 -17.06 -6.74
C ASP A 87 -10.36 -16.76 -7.83
N GLU A 88 -10.60 -15.76 -8.68
CA GLU A 88 -9.67 -15.37 -9.75
C GLU A 88 -8.32 -14.93 -9.20
N SER A 89 -8.33 -14.18 -8.09
CA SER A 89 -7.11 -13.65 -7.47
C SER A 89 -6.29 -14.75 -6.81
N ALA A 90 -6.95 -15.66 -6.09
CA ALA A 90 -6.31 -16.82 -5.49
C ALA A 90 -5.71 -17.75 -6.54
N MET A 91 -6.41 -17.94 -7.68
CA MET A 91 -5.89 -18.70 -8.82
C MET A 91 -4.68 -18.02 -9.47
N ALA A 92 -4.76 -16.71 -9.71
CA ALA A 92 -3.69 -15.94 -10.34
C ALA A 92 -2.40 -15.92 -9.50
N LEU A 93 -2.53 -15.78 -8.18
CA LEU A 93 -1.39 -15.66 -7.26
C LEU A 93 -0.85 -17.00 -6.76
N ARG A 94 -1.43 -18.14 -7.15
CA ARG A 94 -1.07 -19.49 -6.62
C ARG A 94 0.43 -19.80 -6.65
N LYS A 95 1.18 -19.28 -7.62
CA LYS A 95 2.63 -19.50 -7.79
C LYS A 95 3.48 -18.27 -7.46
N ALA A 96 2.87 -17.16 -7.06
CA ALA A 96 3.57 -15.94 -6.71
C ALA A 96 3.86 -15.91 -5.20
N GLN A 97 5.00 -15.34 -4.82
CA GLN A 97 5.18 -14.86 -3.46
C GLN A 97 4.34 -13.61 -3.27
N HIS A 98 3.64 -13.54 -2.16
CA HIS A 98 2.59 -12.54 -1.95
C HIS A 98 2.70 -11.95 -0.56
N LEU A 99 2.69 -10.62 -0.48
CA LEU A 99 2.52 -9.89 0.76
C LEU A 99 1.28 -9.00 0.71
N VAL A 100 0.76 -8.65 1.88
CA VAL A 100 -0.31 -7.68 2.04
C VAL A 100 0.16 -6.58 2.98
N VAL A 101 0.18 -5.35 2.47
CA VAL A 101 0.42 -4.16 3.29
C VAL A 101 -0.89 -3.63 3.86
N VAL A 102 -0.89 -3.43 5.17
CA VAL A 102 -1.97 -2.82 5.94
C VAL A 102 -1.47 -1.57 6.68
N ARG A 103 -2.40 -0.75 7.14
CA ARG A 103 -2.20 0.41 8.00
C ARG A 103 -3.14 0.26 9.18
N ASP A 104 -2.83 0.86 10.33
CA ASP A 104 -3.78 0.89 11.45
C ASP A 104 -5.12 1.45 10.92
N PRO A 105 -6.25 0.72 11.06
CA PRO A 105 -7.57 1.20 10.67
C PRO A 105 -7.87 2.64 11.10
N TYR A 106 -7.38 3.08 12.27
CA TYR A 106 -7.54 4.47 12.71
C TYR A 106 -6.79 5.47 11.81
N ASP A 107 -5.52 5.19 11.50
CA ASP A 107 -4.70 6.05 10.62
C ASP A 107 -5.16 5.95 9.16
N TRP A 108 -5.72 4.82 8.77
CA TRP A 108 -6.26 4.60 7.45
C TRP A 108 -7.47 5.51 7.16
N VAL A 109 -8.35 5.71 8.13
CA VAL A 109 -9.49 6.64 8.01
C VAL A 109 -8.99 8.04 7.64
N LEU A 110 -7.98 8.54 8.35
CA LEU A 110 -7.38 9.84 8.07
C LEU A 110 -6.69 9.86 6.70
N ALA A 111 -6.00 8.78 6.32
CA ALA A 111 -5.35 8.67 5.03
C ALA A 111 -6.33 8.70 3.86
N ARG A 112 -7.47 8.03 4.02
CA ARG A 112 -8.56 8.02 3.04
C ARG A 112 -9.21 9.40 2.93
N ALA A 113 -9.48 10.06 4.06
CA ALA A 113 -10.00 11.42 4.10
C ALA A 113 -9.07 12.41 3.36
N ARG A 114 -7.76 12.38 3.67
CA ARG A 114 -6.75 13.21 2.97
C ARG A 114 -6.82 13.01 1.46
N PHE A 115 -6.95 11.77 1.02
CA PHE A 115 -6.98 11.46 -0.41
C PHE A 115 -8.23 12.02 -1.10
N PHE A 116 -9.43 11.82 -0.56
CA PHE A 116 -10.65 12.35 -1.17
C PHE A 116 -10.78 13.87 -1.10
N LEU A 117 -10.20 14.49 -0.07
CA LEU A 117 -10.20 15.94 0.07
C LEU A 117 -9.12 16.63 -0.75
N SER A 118 -8.12 15.89 -1.27
CA SER A 118 -7.03 16.47 -2.07
C SER A 118 -7.47 16.87 -3.48
N ASP A 119 -6.85 17.92 -4.03
CA ASP A 119 -7.02 18.35 -5.42
C ASP A 119 -6.57 17.30 -6.44
N ASN A 120 -5.68 16.39 -6.02
CA ASN A 120 -5.17 15.30 -6.85
C ASN A 120 -6.22 14.21 -7.13
N PHE A 121 -7.32 14.20 -6.39
CA PHE A 121 -8.47 13.35 -6.66
C PHE A 121 -9.57 14.18 -7.33
N GLN A 122 -9.84 13.87 -8.60
CA GLN A 122 -10.95 14.46 -9.36
C GLN A 122 -11.99 13.38 -9.65
N GLY A 123 -13.21 13.50 -9.11
CA GLY A 123 -14.25 12.48 -9.30
C GLY A 123 -15.64 12.81 -8.76
N ASN A 124 -16.50 11.81 -8.63
CA ASN A 124 -17.91 11.98 -8.22
C ASN A 124 -18.10 12.43 -6.76
N LEU A 125 -17.03 12.82 -6.06
CA LEU A 125 -16.99 13.19 -4.66
C LEU A 125 -16.51 14.63 -4.42
N GLU A 126 -16.40 15.47 -5.47
CA GLU A 126 -15.97 16.87 -5.32
C GLU A 126 -16.84 17.67 -4.33
N HIS A 127 -18.13 17.35 -4.23
CA HIS A 127 -19.05 18.01 -3.29
C HIS A 127 -18.62 17.86 -1.82
N LEU A 128 -17.84 16.84 -1.47
CA LEU A 128 -17.27 16.69 -0.12
C LEU A 128 -16.28 17.82 0.22
N LYS A 129 -15.71 18.48 -0.80
CA LYS A 129 -14.77 19.60 -0.64
C LYS A 129 -15.46 20.96 -0.49
N SER A 130 -16.79 21.01 -0.64
CA SER A 130 -17.56 22.26 -0.67
C SER A 130 -17.65 23.01 0.67
N GLY A 131 -17.22 22.39 1.77
CA GLY A 131 -17.33 22.95 3.12
C GLY A 131 -18.72 22.83 3.76
N GLN A 132 -19.70 22.25 3.05
CA GLN A 132 -21.07 22.04 3.55
C GLN A 132 -21.20 20.86 4.51
N ILE A 133 -20.21 19.98 4.52
CA ILE A 133 -20.15 18.77 5.36
C ILE A 133 -19.01 19.01 6.35
N ASN A 134 -19.27 18.79 7.64
CA ASN A 134 -18.23 18.96 8.65
C ASN A 134 -17.22 17.81 8.60
N LEU A 135 -16.09 17.99 9.28
CA LEU A 135 -15.00 17.03 9.18
C LEU A 135 -15.39 15.68 9.79
N GLU A 136 -16.10 15.66 10.91
CA GLU A 136 -16.57 14.47 11.60
C GLU A 136 -17.47 13.60 10.71
N GLU A 137 -18.37 14.23 9.96
CA GLU A 137 -19.23 13.58 8.96
C GLU A 137 -18.40 12.96 7.83
N ILE A 138 -17.39 13.67 7.33
CA ILE A 138 -16.46 13.13 6.32
C ILE A 138 -15.72 11.90 6.87
N LEU A 139 -15.21 11.96 8.10
CA LEU A 139 -14.55 10.83 8.74
C LEU A 139 -15.51 9.64 8.90
N ASN A 140 -16.76 9.88 9.28
CA ASN A 140 -17.78 8.83 9.35
C ASN A 140 -18.05 8.20 7.98
N MET A 141 -18.10 9.00 6.90
CA MET A 141 -18.19 8.49 5.53
C MET A 141 -16.97 7.66 5.12
N MET A 142 -15.78 7.91 5.69
CA MET A 142 -14.60 7.09 5.43
C MET A 142 -14.68 5.72 6.12
N ILE A 143 -15.35 5.67 7.28
CA ILE A 143 -15.57 4.46 8.08
C ILE A 143 -16.69 3.61 7.46
N PHE A 144 -17.87 4.19 7.26
CA PHE A 144 -19.06 3.48 6.80
C PHE A 144 -19.20 3.42 5.27
N GLY A 145 -18.35 4.14 4.54
CA GLY A 145 -18.52 4.31 3.11
C GLY A 145 -19.57 5.37 2.77
N ILE A 146 -19.79 5.53 1.48
CA ILE A 146 -20.84 6.39 0.93
C ILE A 146 -21.75 5.46 0.15
N HIS A 147 -23.03 5.44 0.53
CA HIS A 147 -24.03 4.53 -0.03
C HIS A 147 -23.95 4.48 -1.57
N GLU A 148 -23.79 3.26 -2.10
CA GLU A 148 -23.67 2.94 -3.54
C GLU A 148 -22.52 3.62 -4.30
N LYS A 149 -21.63 4.35 -3.63
CA LYS A 149 -20.54 5.11 -4.26
C LYS A 149 -19.17 4.65 -3.81
N VAL A 150 -19.02 4.37 -2.52
CA VAL A 150 -17.72 4.15 -1.88
C VAL A 150 -17.88 3.04 -0.85
N PRO A 151 -17.10 1.94 -0.93
CA PRO A 151 -17.22 0.84 0.02
C PRO A 151 -16.79 1.25 1.43
N SER A 152 -17.34 0.56 2.44
CA SER A 152 -17.00 0.76 3.84
C SER A 152 -15.55 0.36 4.13
N LEU A 153 -15.02 0.82 5.28
CA LEU A 153 -13.74 0.34 5.81
C LEU A 153 -13.77 -1.19 5.98
N SER A 154 -14.87 -1.72 6.52
CA SER A 154 -15.05 -3.14 6.78
C SER A 154 -14.96 -3.97 5.49
N ASP A 155 -15.66 -3.56 4.43
CA ASP A 155 -15.62 -4.25 3.14
C ASP A 155 -14.22 -4.23 2.52
N ILE A 156 -13.57 -3.06 2.56
CA ILE A 156 -12.21 -2.89 2.03
C ILE A 156 -11.24 -3.81 2.78
N TYR A 157 -11.19 -3.73 4.11
CA TYR A 157 -10.23 -4.53 4.87
C TYR A 157 -10.54 -6.03 4.81
N THR A 158 -11.82 -6.41 4.75
CA THR A 158 -12.22 -7.80 4.60
C THR A 158 -11.59 -8.41 3.36
N HIS A 159 -11.76 -7.79 2.19
CA HIS A 159 -11.32 -8.38 0.93
C HIS A 159 -9.87 -8.02 0.56
N ASN A 160 -9.35 -6.86 0.96
CA ASN A 160 -7.96 -6.49 0.64
C ASN A 160 -6.95 -7.03 1.66
N ALA A 161 -7.36 -7.43 2.87
CA ALA A 161 -6.44 -7.91 3.90
C ALA A 161 -6.92 -9.16 4.64
N ALA A 162 -8.01 -9.08 5.40
CA ALA A 162 -8.38 -10.13 6.35
C ALA A 162 -8.55 -11.50 5.69
N ALA A 163 -9.21 -11.55 4.53
CA ALA A 163 -9.43 -12.79 3.78
C ALA A 163 -8.14 -13.39 3.16
N TRP A 164 -7.06 -12.62 3.05
CA TRP A 164 -5.75 -13.14 2.64
C TRP A 164 -4.95 -13.74 3.81
N LEU A 165 -5.31 -13.44 5.06
CA LEU A 165 -4.58 -13.97 6.21
C LEU A 165 -4.76 -15.48 6.31
N GLY A 166 -3.71 -16.19 6.73
CA GLY A 166 -3.70 -17.65 6.80
C GLY A 166 -3.50 -18.36 5.45
N THR A 167 -3.43 -17.65 4.32
CA THR A 167 -3.17 -18.25 3.00
C THR A 167 -1.68 -18.32 2.64
N GLY A 168 -0.79 -18.09 3.60
CA GLY A 168 0.66 -17.99 3.40
C GLY A 168 1.16 -16.62 2.95
N THR A 169 0.30 -15.59 2.90
CA THR A 169 0.72 -14.21 2.62
C THR A 169 1.56 -13.65 3.76
N LYS A 170 2.55 -12.81 3.45
CA LYS A 170 3.28 -12.04 4.48
C LYS A 170 2.50 -10.77 4.81
N LEU A 171 2.11 -10.59 6.07
CA LEU A 171 1.52 -9.34 6.54
C LEU A 171 2.61 -8.29 6.78
N VAL A 172 2.39 -7.06 6.32
CA VAL A 172 3.29 -5.93 6.54
C VAL A 172 2.48 -4.75 7.08
N ARG A 173 2.82 -4.27 8.29
CA ARG A 173 2.23 -3.07 8.86
C ARG A 173 2.99 -1.84 8.40
N PHE A 174 2.26 -0.85 7.89
CA PHE A 174 2.84 0.38 7.35
C PHE A 174 3.64 1.16 8.40
N GLU A 175 3.19 1.16 9.64
CA GLU A 175 3.80 1.86 10.77
C GLU A 175 5.17 1.27 11.11
N GLU A 176 5.29 -0.06 11.11
CA GLU A 176 6.56 -0.76 11.31
C GLU A 176 7.54 -0.49 10.16
N LEU A 177 7.05 -0.59 8.91
CA LEU A 177 7.85 -0.24 7.75
C LEU A 177 8.40 1.18 7.87
N LYS A 178 7.53 2.15 8.21
CA LYS A 178 7.92 3.54 8.40
C LYS A 178 8.94 3.69 9.53
N HIS A 179 8.73 3.02 10.65
CA HIS A 179 9.65 3.04 11.79
C HIS A 179 11.05 2.56 11.37
N HIS A 180 11.17 1.41 10.71
CA HIS A 180 12.48 0.88 10.29
C HIS A 180 13.12 1.68 9.16
N VAL A 181 12.34 2.30 8.27
CA VAL A 181 12.85 3.28 7.28
C VAL A 181 13.46 4.50 7.98
N GLN A 182 12.91 4.94 9.10
CA GLN A 182 13.44 6.09 9.85
C GLN A 182 14.66 5.72 10.70
N ASN A 183 14.84 4.44 11.01
CA ASN A 183 15.87 3.92 11.91
C ASN A 183 16.81 2.91 11.21
N LEU A 184 17.18 3.16 9.96
CA LEU A 184 17.94 2.22 9.09
C LEU A 184 19.29 1.77 9.64
N GLU A 185 19.90 2.56 10.52
CA GLU A 185 21.20 2.25 11.11
C GLU A 185 21.11 1.25 12.27
N SER A 186 19.90 0.87 12.70
CA SER A 186 19.70 -0.11 13.77
C SER A 186 19.84 -1.56 13.29
N ASP A 187 20.28 -2.45 14.18
CA ASP A 187 20.30 -3.90 13.94
C ASP A 187 18.87 -4.45 13.73
N ASP A 188 17.89 -3.92 14.48
CA ASP A 188 16.47 -4.26 14.33
C ASP A 188 15.95 -3.94 12.93
N ALA A 189 16.36 -2.81 12.33
CA ALA A 189 16.01 -2.50 10.95
C ALA A 189 16.62 -3.50 9.97
N GLU A 190 17.87 -3.94 10.20
CA GLU A 190 18.48 -4.97 9.36
C GLU A 190 17.69 -6.28 9.42
N GLN A 191 17.35 -6.74 10.63
CA GLN A 191 16.53 -7.94 10.82
C GLN A 191 15.17 -7.81 10.14
N TYR A 192 14.49 -6.67 10.32
CA TYR A 192 13.20 -6.38 9.70
C TYR A 192 13.29 -6.42 8.17
N PHE A 193 14.28 -5.76 7.55
CA PHE A 193 14.40 -5.73 6.09
C PHE A 193 14.83 -7.07 5.50
N ARG A 194 15.67 -7.84 6.20
CA ARG A 194 15.96 -9.24 5.84
C ARG A 194 14.70 -10.07 5.80
N GLU A 195 13.83 -9.93 6.81
CA GLU A 195 12.57 -10.67 6.88
C GLU A 195 11.54 -10.19 5.86
N LEU A 196 11.42 -8.87 5.64
CA LEU A 196 10.54 -8.25 4.66
C LEU A 196 10.88 -8.67 3.23
N LEU A 197 12.17 -8.62 2.88
CA LEU A 197 12.64 -8.90 1.53
C LEU A 197 12.83 -10.39 1.26
N SER A 198 12.64 -11.27 2.25
CA SER A 198 12.71 -12.73 2.08
C SER A 198 11.78 -13.26 0.98
N VAL A 199 10.65 -12.59 0.72
CA VAL A 199 9.71 -12.95 -0.37
C VAL A 199 10.33 -12.80 -1.76
N LEU A 200 11.41 -12.02 -1.91
CA LEU A 200 12.16 -11.90 -3.15
C LEU A 200 13.03 -13.13 -3.44
N GLN A 201 13.32 -13.95 -2.41
CA GLN A 201 14.19 -15.12 -2.49
C GLN A 201 15.56 -14.80 -3.13
N LEU A 202 16.14 -13.66 -2.73
CA LEU A 202 17.49 -13.28 -3.14
C LEU A 202 18.47 -14.37 -2.71
N ARG A 203 19.47 -14.67 -3.54
CA ARG A 203 20.51 -15.67 -3.24
C ARG A 203 21.33 -15.24 -2.03
N GLU A 204 21.62 -13.95 -1.96
CA GLU A 204 22.32 -13.31 -0.85
C GLU A 204 21.65 -11.98 -0.52
N PHE A 205 21.63 -11.62 0.76
CA PHE A 205 21.15 -10.32 1.18
C PHE A 205 22.20 -9.24 0.88
N PRO A 206 21.90 -8.23 0.04
CA PRO A 206 22.91 -7.26 -0.39
C PRO A 206 23.53 -6.49 0.78
N THR A 207 24.84 -6.24 0.73
CA THR A 207 25.55 -5.46 1.77
C THR A 207 25.19 -3.98 1.74
N ASP A 208 24.75 -3.48 0.58
CA ASP A 208 24.29 -2.12 0.30
C ASP A 208 22.78 -1.92 0.55
N TRP A 209 22.11 -2.86 1.23
CA TRP A 209 20.66 -2.84 1.44
C TRP A 209 20.15 -1.53 2.07
N ARG A 210 20.92 -0.91 2.98
CA ARG A 210 20.55 0.36 3.63
C ARG A 210 20.39 1.47 2.60
N GLU A 211 21.31 1.56 1.65
CA GLU A 211 21.28 2.59 0.61
C GLU A 211 20.11 2.35 -0.36
N ARG A 212 19.86 1.09 -0.73
CA ARG A 212 18.68 0.73 -1.54
C ARG A 212 17.37 1.13 -0.87
N VAL A 213 17.23 0.87 0.43
CA VAL A 213 16.03 1.28 1.18
C VAL A 213 15.95 2.79 1.29
N ARG A 214 17.06 3.49 1.54
CA ARG A 214 17.12 4.95 1.60
C ARG A 214 16.64 5.58 0.29
N VAL A 215 17.21 5.16 -0.84
CA VAL A 215 16.81 5.63 -2.18
C VAL A 215 15.35 5.26 -2.50
N GLY A 216 14.95 4.02 -2.24
CA GLY A 216 13.59 3.56 -2.51
C GLY A 216 12.52 4.18 -1.60
N SER A 217 12.90 4.69 -0.43
CA SER A 217 11.99 5.33 0.53
C SER A 217 11.99 6.85 0.45
N ASP A 218 12.80 7.44 -0.42
CA ASP A 218 12.88 8.87 -0.61
C ASP A 218 11.50 9.46 -0.97
N ARG A 219 11.09 10.44 -0.17
CA ARG A 219 9.80 11.11 -0.26
C ARG A 219 9.69 11.94 -1.54
N GLU A 220 10.80 12.42 -2.07
CA GLU A 220 10.83 13.17 -3.33
C GLU A 220 10.39 12.30 -4.52
N GLN A 221 10.58 10.98 -4.40
CA GLN A 221 10.20 9.96 -5.39
C GLN A 221 8.74 9.50 -5.28
N SER A 222 7.97 10.03 -4.33
CA SER A 222 6.56 9.67 -4.11
C SER A 222 5.61 10.83 -4.40
N GLY A 223 5.01 10.84 -5.59
CA GLY A 223 3.98 11.81 -5.97
C GLY A 223 2.70 11.78 -5.13
N THR A 224 2.51 10.78 -4.25
CA THR A 224 1.33 10.63 -3.38
C THR A 224 1.66 10.80 -1.88
N TYR A 225 2.88 11.22 -1.55
CA TYR A 225 3.28 11.51 -0.18
C TYR A 225 2.41 12.63 0.42
N ARG A 226 2.14 12.57 1.73
CA ARG A 226 1.17 13.45 2.43
C ARG A 226 1.43 14.93 2.16
N ASP A 227 2.69 15.33 2.19
CA ASP A 227 3.08 16.73 2.03
C ASP A 227 3.06 17.20 0.56
N ASN A 228 2.85 16.28 -0.39
CA ASN A 228 2.62 16.56 -1.82
C ASN A 228 1.12 16.67 -2.17
N LEU A 229 0.21 16.44 -1.21
CA LEU A 229 -1.22 16.68 -1.38
C LEU A 229 -1.52 18.14 -1.04
N THR A 230 -1.57 18.99 -2.05
CA THR A 230 -1.91 20.41 -1.90
C THR A 230 -3.40 20.60 -1.68
N ASN A 231 -3.74 21.63 -0.89
CA ASN A 231 -5.09 22.15 -0.65
C ASN A 231 -6.10 21.16 -0.06
N THR A 232 -6.31 21.29 1.24
CA THR A 232 -7.53 20.78 1.87
C THR A 232 -8.23 21.98 2.51
N ALA A 233 -9.52 22.17 2.24
CA ALA A 233 -10.35 23.16 2.94
C ALA A 233 -10.47 22.86 4.45
N PHE A 234 -9.93 21.71 4.89
CA PHE A 234 -10.03 21.17 6.23
C PHE A 234 -8.64 20.89 6.80
N THR A 235 -8.39 21.30 8.04
CA THR A 235 -7.23 20.83 8.80
C THR A 235 -7.56 19.46 9.39
N LEU A 236 -7.00 18.40 8.82
CA LEU A 236 -7.16 17.05 9.36
C LEU A 236 -6.31 16.85 10.62
N PRO A 237 -6.84 16.24 11.69
CA PRO A 237 -6.07 15.99 12.90
C PRO A 237 -4.97 14.98 12.65
N ASP A 238 -3.95 15.01 13.50
CA ASP A 238 -2.85 14.03 13.45
C ASP A 238 -3.29 12.65 13.93
N GLN A 239 -4.31 12.59 14.78
CA GLN A 239 -4.90 11.35 15.29
C GLN A 239 -6.42 11.34 15.10
N LEU A 240 -6.99 10.16 14.88
CA LEU A 240 -8.43 10.02 14.72
C LEU A 240 -9.13 10.37 16.05
N PRO A 241 -10.18 11.23 16.05
CA PRO A 241 -10.85 11.59 17.29
C PRO A 241 -11.52 10.38 17.96
N GLU A 242 -11.69 10.45 19.28
CA GLU A 242 -12.13 9.30 20.10
C GLU A 242 -13.47 8.71 19.63
N GLN A 243 -14.44 9.56 19.30
CA GLN A 243 -15.74 9.10 18.82
C GLN A 243 -15.61 8.31 17.52
N GLN A 244 -14.77 8.74 16.58
CA GLN A 244 -14.53 8.04 15.32
C GLN A 244 -13.75 6.74 15.53
N ARG A 245 -12.84 6.66 16.52
CA ARG A 245 -12.21 5.38 16.89
C ARG A 245 -13.26 4.35 17.34
N LYS A 246 -14.16 4.76 18.24
CA LYS A 246 -15.30 3.92 18.67
C LYS A 246 -16.17 3.47 17.49
N LEU A 247 -16.38 4.35 16.50
CA LEU A 247 -17.13 4.01 15.28
C LEU A 247 -16.37 3.03 14.38
N VAL A 248 -15.04 3.11 14.29
CA VAL A 248 -14.22 2.10 13.61
C VAL A 248 -14.39 0.74 14.29
N ASP A 249 -14.30 0.69 15.62
CA ASP A 249 -14.41 -0.57 16.37
C ASP A 249 -15.81 -1.17 16.27
N TYR A 250 -16.84 -0.33 16.19
CA TYR A 250 -18.21 -0.75 15.89
C TYR A 250 -18.36 -1.29 14.46
N ALA A 251 -17.78 -0.61 13.47
CA ALA A 251 -17.93 -0.94 12.06
C ALA A 251 -17.11 -2.17 11.62
N ALA A 252 -15.96 -2.40 12.26
CA ALA A 252 -15.06 -3.53 11.97
C ALA A 252 -14.53 -4.16 13.28
N PRO A 253 -15.39 -4.85 14.05
CA PRO A 253 -15.01 -5.40 15.36
C PRO A 253 -13.83 -6.36 15.26
N GLY A 254 -12.82 -6.17 16.11
CA GLY A 254 -11.64 -7.04 16.20
C GLY A 254 -10.63 -6.90 15.05
N LEU A 255 -10.88 -6.04 14.05
CA LEU A 255 -9.99 -5.87 12.90
C LEU A 255 -8.58 -5.43 13.32
N ARG A 256 -8.45 -4.47 14.23
CA ARG A 256 -7.14 -3.98 14.72
C ARG A 256 -6.31 -5.12 15.31
N ASN A 257 -6.91 -5.88 16.21
CA ASN A 257 -6.27 -7.05 16.83
C ASN A 257 -5.91 -8.13 15.79
N LEU A 258 -6.79 -8.42 14.83
CA LEU A 258 -6.50 -9.37 13.74
C LEU A 258 -5.26 -8.97 12.92
N LEU A 259 -5.05 -7.67 12.73
CA LEU A 259 -3.88 -7.12 12.04
C LEU A 259 -2.66 -6.93 12.94
N GLY A 260 -2.76 -7.33 14.22
CA GLY A 260 -1.70 -7.24 15.21
C GLY A 260 -1.52 -5.85 15.83
N TYR A 261 -2.48 -4.94 15.70
CA TYR A 261 -2.48 -3.68 16.44
C TYR A 261 -3.05 -3.92 17.83
N CYS A 262 -2.33 -3.49 18.86
CA CYS A 262 -2.82 -3.46 20.23
C CYS A 262 -3.61 -2.16 20.49
N ASP A 263 -4.48 -2.20 21.50
CA ASP A 263 -5.13 -1.02 22.07
C ASP A 263 -4.17 -0.23 22.98
#